data_AF-A0A8T3V4X8-F1
#
_entry.id   AF-A0A8T3V4X8-F1
#
_cell.length_a   1.000
_cell.length_b   1.000
_cell.length_c   1.000
_cell.angle_alpha   90.00
_cell.angle_beta   90.00
_cell.angle_gamma   90.00
#
_symmetry.space_group_name_H-M   'P 1'
#
loop_
_entity.id
_entity.type
_entity.pdbx_description
1 polymer ?
#
loop_
_entity_poly.entity_id
_entity_poly.type
_entity_poly.pdbx_seq_one_letter_code
_entity_poly.pdbx_strand_id
1 'polypeptide(L)'
;MDVGKIISNSFKYPFRNLAKLPLLFLLFIAVSIVPIGMALNNDYMVYFGVFAFFIFILIVPGYLLSIVKTGSRESSMLPSFNLVNNIYDSVRVLFLRIVYMIVPAIVFFIVLTTLGPASVDLLRNLQVHTFLATVGLIILLIVITYVIFEFLLFFAKARMAYLNSLPEALKINKVVGDIRNIGIANIIKWAIVMLVLMIVISFVTSFVLSIPYVGFLIYIGIVIPLIESIGNYSLGLLYSNIAQNYDDLDRLEMEIKQLRY
;
A
#
# COMPACT_ATOMS: atom_id res chain seq x y z
N MET A 1 12.95 -19.08 4.03
CA MET A 1 12.87 -17.65 3.68
C MET A 1 13.76 -16.85 4.61
N ASP A 2 14.75 -16.13 4.09
CA ASP A 2 15.63 -15.26 4.88
C ASP A 2 15.04 -13.84 4.94
N VAL A 3 14.28 -13.58 6.01
CA VAL A 3 13.62 -12.28 6.25
C VAL A 3 14.65 -11.15 6.40
N GLY A 4 15.83 -11.44 6.98
CA GLY A 4 16.90 -10.47 7.13
C GLY A 4 17.45 -10.01 5.79
N LYS A 5 17.65 -10.95 4.85
CA LYS A 5 18.05 -10.64 3.48
C LYS A 5 16.99 -9.83 2.73
N ILE A 6 15.71 -10.19 2.86
CA ILE A 6 14.59 -9.44 2.25
C ILE A 6 14.68 -7.97 2.66
N ILE A 7 14.80 -7.71 3.96
CA ILE A 7 14.72 -6.36 4.50
C ILE A 7 15.98 -5.56 4.21
N SER A 8 17.15 -6.17 4.32
CA SER A 8 18.42 -5.54 3.91
C SER A 8 18.38 -5.12 2.44
N ASN A 9 17.85 -5.97 1.57
CA ASN A 9 17.68 -5.65 0.15
C ASN A 9 16.66 -4.55 -0.07
N SER A 10 15.51 -4.60 0.60
CA SER A 10 14.47 -3.57 0.51
C SER A 10 14.92 -2.21 1.03
N PHE A 11 15.62 -2.17 2.15
CA PHE A 11 16.16 -0.92 2.69
C PHE A 11 17.17 -0.28 1.73
N LYS A 12 18.07 -1.08 1.17
CA LYS A 12 19.08 -0.58 0.21
C LYS A 12 18.47 -0.18 -1.14
N TYR A 13 17.32 -0.76 -1.50
CA TYR A 13 16.73 -0.64 -2.83
C TYR A 13 16.57 0.81 -3.34
N PRO A 14 15.89 1.73 -2.64
CA PRO A 14 15.71 3.09 -3.16
C PRO A 14 17.03 3.86 -3.30
N PHE A 15 18.07 3.50 -2.54
CA PHE A 15 19.37 4.17 -2.56
C PHE A 15 20.30 3.67 -3.68
N ARG A 16 19.98 2.54 -4.35
CA ARG A 16 20.83 1.99 -5.42
C ARG A 16 20.87 2.86 -6.68
N ASN A 17 19.81 3.63 -6.96
CA ASN A 17 19.76 4.51 -8.12
C ASN A 17 18.83 5.71 -7.87
N LEU A 18 19.24 6.59 -6.95
CA LEU A 18 18.47 7.77 -6.54
C LEU A 18 18.07 8.67 -7.73
N ALA A 19 18.81 8.65 -8.84
CA ALA A 19 18.54 9.44 -10.04
C ALA A 19 17.17 9.10 -10.69
N LYS A 20 16.55 7.97 -10.37
CA LYS A 20 15.24 7.56 -10.90
C LYS A 20 14.05 7.96 -10.01
N LEU A 21 14.29 8.44 -8.80
CA LEU A 21 13.27 8.88 -7.84
C LEU A 21 12.88 10.38 -7.86
N PRO A 22 13.58 11.33 -8.51
CA PRO A 22 13.24 12.76 -8.40
C PRO A 22 11.81 13.09 -8.84
N LEU A 23 11.31 12.41 -9.88
CA LEU A 23 9.94 12.61 -10.33
C LEU A 23 8.91 12.10 -9.31
N LEU A 24 9.22 11.01 -8.62
CA LEU A 24 8.39 10.54 -7.52
C LEU A 24 8.38 11.57 -6.39
N PHE A 25 9.55 12.08 -5.99
CA PHE A 25 9.67 13.12 -4.97
C PHE A 25 8.87 14.38 -5.33
N LEU A 26 8.96 14.84 -6.58
CA LEU A 26 8.20 15.98 -7.06
C LEU A 26 6.69 15.76 -6.98
N LEU A 27 6.20 14.57 -7.36
CA LEU A 27 4.78 14.23 -7.28
C LEU A 27 4.28 14.23 -5.83
N PHE A 28 5.07 13.71 -4.89
CA PHE A 28 4.72 13.77 -3.47
C PHE A 28 4.71 15.20 -2.94
N ILE A 29 5.71 16.03 -3.30
CA ILE A 29 5.73 17.45 -2.94
C ILE A 29 4.49 18.17 -3.49
N ALA A 30 4.05 17.86 -4.71
CA ALA A 30 2.87 18.50 -5.30
C ALA A 30 1.59 18.24 -4.48
N VAL A 31 1.47 17.06 -3.85
CA VAL A 31 0.34 16.75 -2.96
C VAL A 31 0.37 17.57 -1.66
N SER A 32 1.56 17.98 -1.19
CA SER A 32 1.71 18.81 0.01
C SER A 32 1.12 20.22 -0.14
N ILE A 33 0.77 20.65 -1.36
CA ILE A 33 0.22 21.98 -1.63
C ILE A 33 -1.16 22.16 -0.99
N VAL A 34 -1.99 21.11 -0.90
CA VAL A 34 -3.33 21.18 -0.28
C VAL A 34 -3.25 21.62 1.19
N PRO A 35 -2.54 20.91 2.09
CA PRO A 35 -2.45 21.32 3.49
C PRO A 35 -1.77 22.68 3.67
N ILE A 36 -0.82 23.04 2.80
CA ILE A 36 -0.20 24.38 2.82
C ILE A 36 -1.22 25.46 2.45
N GLY A 37 -2.00 25.25 1.39
CA GLY A 37 -3.06 26.17 0.97
C GLY A 37 -4.12 26.35 2.05
N MET A 38 -4.52 25.26 2.71
CA MET A 38 -5.44 25.31 3.86
C MET A 38 -4.84 26.10 5.03
N ALA A 39 -3.58 25.85 5.39
CA ALA A 39 -2.91 26.57 6.48
C ALA A 39 -2.76 28.08 6.21
N LEU A 40 -2.67 28.47 4.93
CA LEU A 40 -2.58 29.86 4.49
C LEU A 40 -3.95 30.49 4.17
N ASN A 41 -5.06 29.76 4.34
CA ASN A 41 -6.41 30.17 3.91
C ASN A 41 -6.44 30.65 2.43
N ASN A 42 -5.76 29.94 1.54
CA ASN A 42 -5.66 30.26 0.13
C ASN A 42 -6.34 29.20 -0.74
N ASP A 43 -7.56 29.49 -1.18
CA ASP A 43 -8.38 28.57 -1.97
C ASP A 43 -7.76 28.23 -3.33
N TYR A 44 -7.07 29.17 -3.98
CA TYR A 44 -6.39 28.90 -5.26
C TYR A 44 -5.28 27.84 -5.11
N MET A 45 -4.51 27.90 -4.02
CA MET A 45 -3.51 26.88 -3.71
C MET A 45 -4.17 25.54 -3.41
N VAL A 46 -5.30 25.54 -2.69
CA VAL A 46 -6.06 24.31 -2.41
C VAL A 46 -6.55 23.69 -3.72
N TYR A 47 -7.17 24.45 -4.63
CA TYR A 47 -7.63 23.94 -5.91
C TYR A 47 -6.50 23.40 -6.77
N PHE A 48 -5.37 24.09 -6.83
CA PHE A 48 -4.18 23.60 -7.53
C PHE A 48 -3.64 22.31 -6.91
N GLY A 49 -3.59 22.22 -5.58
CA GLY A 49 -3.18 21.03 -4.86
C GLY A 49 -4.12 19.84 -5.09
N VAL A 50 -5.44 20.07 -5.16
CA VAL A 50 -6.44 19.03 -5.49
C VAL A 50 -6.21 18.51 -6.90
N PHE A 51 -5.96 19.39 -7.87
CA PHE A 51 -5.61 18.98 -9.23
C PHE A 51 -4.32 18.14 -9.27
N ALA A 52 -3.27 18.57 -8.55
CA ALA A 52 -2.04 17.81 -8.40
C ALA A 52 -2.26 16.43 -7.74
N PHE A 53 -3.16 16.35 -6.76
CA PHE A 53 -3.54 15.11 -6.11
C PHE A 53 -4.22 14.11 -7.07
N PHE A 54 -5.07 14.58 -7.99
CA PHE A 54 -5.63 13.72 -9.04
C PHE A 54 -4.53 13.15 -9.95
N ILE A 55 -3.56 13.97 -10.36
CA ILE A 55 -2.40 13.52 -11.14
C ILE A 55 -1.59 12.47 -10.36
N PHE A 56 -1.36 12.73 -9.07
CA PHE A 56 -0.66 11.81 -8.18
C PHE A 56 -1.34 10.44 -8.13
N ILE A 57 -2.65 10.41 -7.89
CA ILE A 57 -3.46 9.18 -7.84
C ILE A 57 -3.39 8.40 -9.15
N LEU A 58 -3.31 9.09 -10.28
CA LEU A 58 -3.25 8.46 -11.60
C LEU A 58 -1.86 7.94 -11.97
N ILE A 59 -0.78 8.31 -11.27
CA ILE A 59 0.59 7.94 -11.67
C ILE A 59 1.29 7.08 -10.62
N VAL A 60 1.22 7.50 -9.36
CA VAL A 60 2.07 6.94 -8.29
C VAL A 60 1.73 5.47 -7.99
N PRO A 61 0.46 5.05 -7.87
CA PRO A 61 0.14 3.65 -7.60
C PRO A 61 0.72 2.66 -8.63
N GLY A 62 0.76 3.04 -9.92
CA GLY A 62 1.33 2.22 -10.99
C GLY A 62 2.86 2.19 -10.96
N TYR A 63 3.51 3.28 -10.55
CA TYR A 63 4.95 3.26 -10.29
C TYR A 63 5.28 2.34 -9.09
N LEU A 64 4.50 2.42 -8.01
CA LEU A 64 4.65 1.52 -6.85
C LEU A 64 4.40 0.06 -7.24
N LEU A 65 3.42 -0.23 -8.11
CA LEU A 65 3.24 -1.58 -8.68
C LEU A 65 4.48 -2.04 -9.45
N SER A 66 5.12 -1.16 -10.21
CA SER A 66 6.36 -1.47 -10.92
C SER A 66 7.50 -1.82 -9.96
N ILE A 67 7.56 -1.18 -8.78
CA ILE A 67 8.50 -1.57 -7.73
C ILE A 67 8.20 -2.98 -7.20
N VAL A 68 6.93 -3.33 -6.99
CA VAL A 68 6.54 -4.69 -6.58
C VAL A 68 6.97 -5.71 -7.64
N LYS A 69 6.76 -5.42 -8.94
CA LYS A 69 7.21 -6.27 -10.07
C LYS A 69 8.73 -6.49 -10.06
N THR A 70 9.49 -5.44 -9.78
CA THR A 70 10.96 -5.54 -9.67
C THR A 70 11.35 -6.44 -8.50
N GLY A 71 10.72 -6.27 -7.33
CA GLY A 71 10.97 -7.10 -6.15
C GLY A 71 10.61 -8.56 -6.37
N SER A 72 9.47 -8.86 -7.00
CA SER A 72 9.04 -10.25 -7.28
C SER A 72 9.96 -10.98 -8.26
N ARG A 73 10.72 -10.23 -9.07
CA ARG A 73 11.73 -10.77 -9.99
C ARG A 73 13.14 -10.72 -9.40
N GLU A 74 13.27 -10.37 -8.12
CA GLU A 74 14.55 -10.19 -7.41
C GLU A 74 15.54 -9.24 -8.11
N SER A 75 15.03 -8.37 -8.98
CA SER A 75 15.83 -7.34 -9.61
C SER A 75 16.13 -6.25 -8.60
N SER A 76 17.31 -5.66 -8.65
CA SER A 76 17.69 -4.58 -7.74
C SER A 76 17.72 -3.20 -8.39
N MET A 77 17.33 -3.13 -9.66
CA MET A 77 17.28 -1.88 -10.41
C MET A 77 15.92 -1.20 -10.24
N LEU A 78 15.94 0.07 -9.83
CA LEU A 78 14.73 0.90 -9.82
C LEU A 78 14.08 0.94 -11.22
N PRO A 79 12.75 0.79 -11.32
CA PRO A 79 12.04 0.87 -12.58
C PRO A 79 12.26 2.26 -13.19
N SER A 80 12.45 2.31 -14.51
CA SER A 80 12.41 3.58 -15.22
C SER A 80 11.01 4.16 -15.14
N PHE A 81 10.90 5.47 -14.90
CA PHE A 81 9.60 6.12 -14.96
C PHE A 81 9.06 6.10 -16.40
N ASN A 82 7.88 5.54 -16.60
CA ASN A 82 7.16 5.56 -17.85
C ASN A 82 5.73 6.02 -17.60
N LEU A 83 5.39 7.22 -18.06
CA LEU A 83 4.10 7.85 -17.74
C LEU A 83 2.92 6.99 -18.19
N VAL A 84 2.94 6.47 -19.42
CA VAL A 84 1.84 5.70 -20.01
C VAL A 84 1.62 4.40 -19.23
N ASN A 85 2.70 3.65 -18.99
CA ASN A 85 2.61 2.40 -18.24
C ASN A 85 2.20 2.63 -16.78
N ASN A 86 2.71 3.70 -16.16
CA ASN A 86 2.35 4.05 -14.79
C ASN A 86 0.87 4.45 -14.68
N ILE A 87 0.31 5.17 -15.66
CA ILE A 87 -1.11 5.50 -15.68
C ILE A 87 -1.97 4.25 -15.86
N TYR A 88 -1.61 3.42 -16.84
CA TYR A 88 -2.30 2.15 -17.09
C TYR A 88 -2.29 1.25 -15.85
N ASP A 89 -1.14 1.08 -15.21
CA ASP A 89 -0.99 0.30 -13.98
C ASP A 89 -1.74 0.93 -12.80
N SER A 90 -1.75 2.25 -12.68
CA SER A 90 -2.50 2.96 -11.62
C SER A 90 -3.99 2.73 -11.73
N VAL A 91 -4.57 2.84 -12.93
CA VAL A 91 -6.00 2.58 -13.15
C VAL A 91 -6.37 1.15 -12.72
N ARG A 92 -5.51 0.17 -13.03
CA ARG A 92 -5.72 -1.22 -12.61
C ARG A 92 -5.61 -1.39 -11.09
N VAL A 93 -4.65 -0.74 -10.43
CA VAL A 93 -4.49 -0.74 -8.96
C VAL A 93 -5.67 -0.03 -8.28
N LEU A 94 -6.19 1.05 -8.87
CA LEU A 94 -7.37 1.75 -8.36
C LEU A 94 -8.62 0.88 -8.46
N PHE A 95 -8.82 0.19 -9.59
CA PHE A 95 -9.92 -0.77 -9.73
C PHE A 95 -9.80 -1.91 -8.71
N LEU A 96 -8.59 -2.45 -8.52
CA LEU A 96 -8.32 -3.45 -7.49
C LEU A 96 -8.69 -2.93 -6.10
N ARG A 97 -8.25 -1.72 -5.74
CA ARG A 97 -8.58 -1.08 -4.46
C ARG A 97 -10.10 -0.91 -4.31
N ILE A 98 -10.79 -0.41 -5.33
CA ILE A 98 -12.25 -0.25 -5.30
C ILE A 98 -12.92 -1.57 -4.95
N VAL A 99 -12.59 -2.67 -5.65
CA VAL A 99 -13.22 -3.98 -5.42
C VAL A 99 -12.95 -4.51 -4.01
N TYR A 100 -11.71 -4.44 -3.52
CA TYR A 100 -11.37 -4.88 -2.17
C TYR A 100 -12.00 -4.00 -1.08
N MET A 101 -12.30 -2.74 -1.39
CA MET A 101 -12.91 -1.80 -0.45
C MET A 101 -14.44 -1.81 -0.45
N ILE A 102 -15.10 -2.58 -1.32
CA ILE A 102 -16.58 -2.70 -1.35
C ILE A 102 -17.11 -3.18 0.00
N VAL A 103 -16.58 -4.28 0.54
CA VAL A 103 -17.09 -4.86 1.80
C VAL A 103 -16.88 -3.92 3.00
N PRO A 104 -15.67 -3.36 3.24
CA PRO A 104 -15.49 -2.36 4.28
C PRO A 104 -16.40 -1.14 4.12
N ALA A 105 -16.59 -0.65 2.90
CA ALA A 105 -17.46 0.49 2.64
C ALA A 105 -18.93 0.17 2.96
N ILE A 106 -19.45 -0.99 2.53
CA ILE A 106 -20.82 -1.41 2.85
C ILE A 106 -21.03 -1.52 4.36
N VAL A 107 -20.10 -2.17 5.07
CA VAL A 107 -20.18 -2.29 6.54
C VAL A 107 -20.20 -0.92 7.20
N PHE A 108 -19.33 -0.01 6.76
CA PHE A 108 -19.30 1.37 7.26
C PHE A 108 -20.62 2.11 6.99
N PHE A 109 -21.17 2.05 5.77
CA PHE A 109 -22.42 2.74 5.42
C PHE A 109 -23.64 2.18 6.16
N ILE A 110 -23.72 0.86 6.35
CA ILE A 110 -24.80 0.25 7.14
C ILE A 110 -24.75 0.76 8.57
N VAL A 111 -23.58 0.77 9.20
CA VAL A 111 -23.44 1.28 10.58
C VAL A 111 -23.78 2.77 10.65
N LEU A 112 -23.25 3.57 9.73
CA LEU A 112 -23.47 5.01 9.71
C LEU A 112 -24.96 5.37 9.63
N THR A 113 -25.72 4.65 8.80
CA THR A 113 -27.15 4.91 8.58
C THR A 113 -28.04 4.35 9.68
N THR A 114 -27.75 3.16 10.20
CA THR A 114 -28.57 2.50 11.23
C THR A 114 -28.33 3.05 12.62
N LEU A 115 -27.09 3.42 12.94
CA LEU A 115 -26.67 3.77 14.31
C LEU A 115 -26.13 5.18 14.45
N GLY A 116 -25.78 5.85 13.35
CA GLY A 116 -25.31 7.23 13.37
C GLY A 116 -26.26 8.19 14.12
N PRO A 117 -27.58 8.19 13.81
CA PRO A 117 -28.53 9.07 14.50
C PRO A 117 -28.57 8.84 16.02
N ALA A 118 -28.70 7.58 16.45
CA ALA A 118 -28.70 7.22 17.86
C ALA A 118 -27.38 7.59 18.55
N SER A 119 -26.25 7.44 17.86
CA SER A 119 -24.93 7.80 18.40
C SER A 119 -24.79 9.30 18.62
N VAL A 120 -25.36 10.13 17.74
CA VAL A 120 -25.38 11.60 17.88
C VAL A 120 -26.24 12.00 19.08
N ASP A 121 -27.40 11.37 19.27
CA ASP A 121 -28.29 11.66 20.39
C ASP A 121 -27.65 11.28 21.74
N LEU A 122 -26.99 10.13 21.82
CA LEU A 122 -26.23 9.70 23.01
C LEU A 122 -25.12 10.71 23.36
N LEU A 123 -24.43 11.26 22.36
CA LEU A 123 -23.37 12.24 22.55
C LEU A 123 -23.93 13.60 23.02
N ARG A 124 -25.04 14.05 22.41
CA ARG A 124 -25.73 15.30 22.79
C ARG A 124 -26.24 15.25 24.22
N ASN A 125 -26.70 14.09 24.67
CA ASN A 125 -27.19 13.87 26.02
C ASN A 125 -26.08 13.50 27.03
N LEU A 126 -24.80 13.59 26.64
CA LEU A 126 -23.63 13.28 27.47
C LEU A 126 -23.66 11.87 28.09
N GLN A 127 -24.32 10.91 27.43
CA GLN A 127 -24.39 9.52 27.85
C GLN A 127 -23.14 8.74 27.41
N VAL A 128 -21.97 9.22 27.83
CA VAL A 128 -20.65 8.76 27.35
C VAL A 128 -20.44 7.27 27.60
N HIS A 129 -20.90 6.75 28.73
CA HIS A 129 -20.78 5.32 29.07
C HIS A 129 -21.54 4.43 28.07
N THR A 130 -22.80 4.77 27.78
CA THR A 130 -23.64 4.04 26.80
C THR A 130 -23.10 4.21 25.39
N PHE A 131 -22.66 5.42 25.03
CA PHE A 131 -22.01 5.69 23.76
C PHE A 131 -20.79 4.80 23.55
N LEU A 132 -19.86 4.73 24.52
CA LEU A 132 -18.65 3.92 24.41
C LEU A 132 -18.97 2.42 24.29
N ALA A 133 -19.94 1.92 25.07
CA ALA A 133 -20.32 0.51 25.04
C ALA A 133 -20.93 0.10 23.69
N THR A 134 -21.83 0.92 23.13
CA THR A 134 -22.56 0.59 21.89
C THR A 134 -21.76 0.95 20.64
N VAL A 135 -21.16 2.14 20.59
CA VAL A 135 -20.46 2.65 19.40
C VAL A 135 -19.03 2.11 19.34
N GLY A 136 -18.36 1.94 20.49
CA GLY A 136 -16.97 1.47 20.55
C GLY A 136 -16.78 0.08 19.95
N LEU A 137 -17.65 -0.89 20.28
CA LEU A 137 -17.57 -2.25 19.75
C LEU A 137 -17.79 -2.29 18.23
N ILE A 138 -18.62 -1.39 17.70
CA ILE A 138 -18.96 -1.36 16.29
C ILE A 138 -17.87 -0.66 15.48
N ILE A 139 -17.30 0.43 16.00
CA ILE A 139 -16.10 1.04 15.43
C ILE A 139 -14.98 0.00 15.37
N LEU A 140 -14.77 -0.79 16.43
CA LEU A 140 -13.79 -1.86 16.43
C LEU A 140 -14.04 -2.88 15.30
N LEU A 141 -15.29 -3.29 15.08
CA LEU A 141 -15.65 -4.21 14.01
C LEU A 141 -15.39 -3.64 12.61
N ILE A 142 -15.71 -2.35 12.40
CA ILE A 142 -15.40 -1.62 11.15
C ILE A 142 -13.89 -1.60 10.92
N VAL A 143 -13.12 -1.23 11.95
CA VAL A 143 -11.66 -1.17 11.87
C VAL A 143 -11.06 -2.53 11.56
N ILE A 144 -11.52 -3.60 12.22
CA ILE A 144 -11.05 -4.97 11.95
C ILE A 144 -11.35 -5.36 10.50
N THR A 145 -12.55 -5.07 10.01
CA THR A 145 -12.95 -5.39 8.63
C THR A 145 -12.10 -4.61 7.63
N TYR A 146 -11.89 -3.30 7.86
CA TYR A 146 -11.02 -2.46 7.06
C TYR A 146 -9.58 -3.02 6.99
N VAL A 147 -9.00 -3.35 8.15
CA VAL A 147 -7.63 -3.88 8.26
C VAL A 147 -7.49 -5.21 7.51
N ILE A 148 -8.47 -6.11 7.63
CA ILE A 148 -8.44 -7.40 6.91
C ILE A 148 -8.45 -7.18 5.39
N PHE A 149 -9.31 -6.32 4.87
CA PHE A 149 -9.41 -6.10 3.43
C PHE A 149 -8.24 -5.31 2.85
N GLU A 150 -7.69 -4.33 3.58
CA GLU A 150 -6.44 -3.67 3.20
C GLU A 150 -5.26 -4.65 3.19
N PHE A 151 -5.20 -5.56 4.18
CA PHE A 151 -4.20 -6.61 4.19
C PHE A 151 -4.33 -7.54 2.97
N LEU A 152 -5.54 -7.96 2.62
CA LEU A 152 -5.77 -8.76 1.41
C LEU A 152 -5.42 -7.98 0.13
N LEU A 153 -5.77 -6.70 0.05
CA LEU A 153 -5.42 -5.82 -1.06
C LEU A 153 -3.89 -5.71 -1.25
N PHE A 154 -3.15 -5.65 -0.15
CA PHE A 154 -1.69 -5.60 -0.16
C PHE A 154 -1.08 -6.82 -0.87
N PHE A 155 -1.56 -8.03 -0.59
CA PHE A 155 -1.11 -9.25 -1.28
C PHE A 155 -1.71 -9.42 -2.67
N ALA A 156 -2.95 -8.97 -2.90
CA ALA A 156 -3.57 -8.95 -4.22
C ALA A 156 -2.75 -8.12 -5.21
N LYS A 157 -2.21 -6.98 -4.76
CA LYS A 157 -1.30 -6.14 -5.54
C LYS A 157 -0.01 -6.89 -5.91
N ALA A 158 0.55 -7.71 -5.02
CA ALA A 158 1.71 -8.55 -5.32
C ALA A 158 1.40 -9.62 -6.37
N ARG A 159 0.26 -10.30 -6.24
CA ARG A 159 -0.23 -11.24 -7.24
C ARG A 159 -0.45 -10.56 -8.60
N MET A 160 -1.03 -9.37 -8.61
CA MET A 160 -1.23 -8.57 -9.81
C MET A 160 0.10 -8.19 -10.46
N ALA A 161 1.09 -7.80 -9.67
CA ALA A 161 2.42 -7.46 -10.15
C ALA A 161 3.08 -8.67 -10.80
N TYR A 162 3.04 -9.83 -10.14
CA TYR A 162 3.66 -11.05 -10.62
C TYR A 162 3.02 -11.57 -11.93
N LEU A 163 1.71 -11.78 -11.91
CA LEU A 163 0.95 -12.35 -13.04
C LEU A 163 0.62 -11.31 -14.11
N ASN A 164 0.90 -10.03 -13.86
CA ASN A 164 0.51 -8.88 -14.68
C ASN A 164 -0.99 -8.87 -15.05
N SER A 165 -1.83 -9.47 -14.21
CA SER A 165 -3.24 -9.75 -14.50
C SER A 165 -4.13 -9.27 -13.34
N LEU A 166 -4.97 -8.28 -13.64
CA LEU A 166 -5.98 -7.76 -12.71
C LEU A 166 -7.03 -8.84 -12.36
N PRO A 167 -7.60 -9.61 -13.31
CA PRO A 167 -8.52 -10.69 -12.97
C PRO A 167 -7.94 -11.73 -12.01
N GLU A 168 -6.65 -12.06 -12.11
CA GLU A 168 -6.01 -12.99 -11.17
C GLU A 168 -5.89 -12.41 -9.77
N ALA A 169 -5.68 -11.09 -9.64
CA ALA A 169 -5.61 -10.39 -8.37
C ALA A 169 -6.99 -10.22 -7.70
N LEU A 170 -8.07 -10.21 -8.48
CA LEU A 170 -9.45 -10.14 -7.97
C LEU A 170 -9.95 -11.48 -7.41
N LYS A 171 -9.27 -12.59 -7.70
CA LYS A 171 -9.60 -13.91 -7.15
C LYS A 171 -9.14 -13.99 -5.69
N ILE A 172 -9.96 -13.48 -4.75
CA ILE A 172 -9.68 -13.44 -3.31
C ILE A 172 -9.24 -14.81 -2.79
N ASN A 173 -9.91 -15.90 -3.20
CA ASN A 173 -9.55 -17.25 -2.78
C ASN A 173 -8.12 -17.64 -3.17
N LYS A 174 -7.64 -17.20 -4.35
CA LYS A 174 -6.26 -17.42 -4.77
C LYS A 174 -5.29 -16.54 -3.97
N VAL A 175 -5.62 -15.28 -3.72
CA VAL A 175 -4.81 -14.38 -2.88
C VAL A 175 -4.66 -14.91 -1.46
N VAL A 176 -5.75 -15.43 -0.87
CA VAL A 176 -5.70 -16.12 0.43
C VAL A 176 -4.86 -17.39 0.35
N GLY A 177 -4.92 -18.12 -0.76
CA GLY A 177 -4.03 -19.25 -1.06
C GLY A 177 -2.57 -18.84 -1.06
N ASP A 178 -2.21 -17.73 -1.71
CA ASP A 178 -0.84 -17.20 -1.72
C ASP A 178 -0.37 -16.84 -0.32
N ILE A 179 -1.19 -16.14 0.47
CA ILE A 179 -0.91 -15.80 1.87
C ILE A 179 -0.63 -17.06 2.70
N ARG A 180 -1.42 -18.12 2.51
CA ARG A 180 -1.22 -19.41 3.17
C ARG A 180 0.08 -20.09 2.72
N ASN A 181 0.40 -20.02 1.43
CA ASN A 181 1.61 -20.61 0.85
C ASN A 181 2.89 -19.90 1.32
N ILE A 182 2.87 -18.58 1.52
CA ILE A 182 3.98 -17.86 2.18
C ILE A 182 4.16 -18.38 3.62
N GLY A 183 3.05 -18.70 4.28
CA GLY A 183 3.00 -19.12 5.67
C GLY A 183 2.85 -17.93 6.60
N ILE A 184 1.82 -17.96 7.46
CA ILE A 184 1.49 -16.89 8.41
C ILE A 184 2.69 -16.56 9.30
N ALA A 185 3.44 -17.56 9.75
CA ALA A 185 4.64 -17.36 10.57
C ALA A 185 5.72 -16.52 9.85
N ASN A 186 5.91 -16.72 8.53
CA ASN A 186 6.87 -15.95 7.73
C ASN A 186 6.39 -14.52 7.52
N ILE A 187 5.08 -14.34 7.28
CA ILE A 187 4.46 -13.02 7.19
C ILE A 187 4.59 -12.26 8.50
N ILE A 188 4.35 -12.90 9.64
CA ILE A 188 4.51 -12.29 10.97
C ILE A 188 5.97 -11.89 11.20
N LYS A 189 6.94 -12.76 10.90
CA LYS A 189 8.37 -12.41 11.01
C LYS A 189 8.72 -11.19 10.14
N TRP A 190 8.27 -11.16 8.89
CA TRP A 190 8.44 -10.01 8.00
C TRP A 190 7.78 -8.74 8.57
N ALA A 191 6.54 -8.84 9.04
CA ALA A 191 5.78 -7.73 9.58
C ALA A 191 6.42 -7.14 10.84
N ILE A 192 6.93 -7.97 11.76
CA ILE A 192 7.64 -7.52 12.97
C ILE A 192 8.87 -6.70 12.58
N VAL A 193 9.68 -7.18 11.65
CA VAL A 193 10.91 -6.46 11.29
C VAL A 193 10.60 -5.20 10.47
N MET A 194 9.57 -5.22 9.61
CA MET A 194 9.06 -4.00 8.97
C MET A 194 8.54 -2.99 10.00
N LEU A 195 7.86 -3.44 11.05
CA LEU A 195 7.37 -2.59 12.14
C LEU A 195 8.54 -1.95 12.90
N VAL A 196 9.60 -2.70 13.22
CA VAL A 196 10.82 -2.14 13.83
C VAL A 196 11.44 -1.08 12.93
N LEU A 197 11.55 -1.34 11.62
CA LEU A 197 12.06 -0.37 10.65
C LEU A 197 11.21 0.91 10.64
N MET A 198 9.89 0.79 10.65
CA MET A 198 8.97 1.94 10.69
C MET A 198 9.10 2.73 11.99
N ILE A 199 9.32 2.08 13.13
CA ILE A 199 9.58 2.76 14.41
C ILE A 199 10.87 3.60 14.32
N VAL A 200 11.95 3.02 13.80
CA VAL A 200 13.23 3.73 13.65
C VAL A 200 13.09 4.93 12.70
N ILE A 201 12.44 4.76 11.55
CA ILE A 201 12.21 5.85 10.60
C ILE A 201 11.33 6.92 11.26
N SER A 202 10.25 6.52 11.93
CA SER A 202 9.34 7.45 12.62
C SER A 202 10.08 8.30 13.66
N PHE A 203 10.95 7.68 14.45
CA PHE A 203 11.80 8.39 15.42
C PHE A 203 12.69 9.44 14.74
N VAL A 204 13.42 9.08 13.68
CA VAL A 204 14.25 10.04 12.93
C VAL A 204 13.41 11.16 12.32
N THR A 205 12.24 10.83 11.77
CA THR A 205 11.36 11.81 11.12
C THR A 205 10.72 12.78 12.10
N SER A 206 10.60 12.42 13.38
CA SER A 206 10.11 13.35 14.41
C SER A 206 11.01 14.58 14.56
N PHE A 207 12.33 14.41 14.43
CA PHE A 207 13.29 15.52 14.42
C PHE A 207 13.17 16.35 13.13
N VAL A 208 12.97 15.70 11.98
CA VAL A 208 12.76 16.41 10.71
C VAL A 208 11.50 17.28 10.80
N LEU A 209 10.40 16.72 11.29
CA LEU A 209 9.12 17.43 11.45
C LEU A 209 9.15 18.53 12.51
N SER A 210 10.14 18.57 13.39
CA SER A 210 10.32 19.68 14.34
C SER A 210 10.64 21.00 13.64
N ILE A 211 11.11 20.96 12.38
CA ILE A 211 11.35 22.14 11.55
C ILE A 211 10.05 22.47 10.79
N PRO A 212 9.35 23.58 11.10
CA PRO A 212 8.10 23.92 10.44
C PRO A 212 8.27 24.10 8.93
N TYR A 213 7.26 23.67 8.16
CA TYR A 213 7.19 23.72 6.69
C TYR A 213 8.29 22.95 5.95
N VAL A 214 9.57 23.22 6.19
CA VAL A 214 10.72 22.52 5.57
C VAL A 214 10.74 21.05 5.99
N GLY A 215 10.59 20.77 7.28
CA GLY A 215 10.50 19.41 7.80
C GLY A 215 9.35 18.62 7.20
N PHE A 216 8.19 19.27 7.08
CA PHE A 216 7.01 18.71 6.44
C PHE A 216 7.23 18.38 4.95
N LEU A 217 7.86 19.30 4.20
CA LEU A 217 8.20 19.07 2.79
C LEU A 217 9.23 17.95 2.61
N ILE A 218 10.24 17.86 3.48
CA ILE A 218 11.21 16.75 3.48
C ILE A 218 10.49 15.43 3.77
N TYR A 219 9.61 15.42 4.77
CA TYR A 219 8.85 14.23 5.14
C TYR A 219 7.99 13.73 3.97
N ILE A 220 7.19 14.60 3.37
CA ILE A 220 6.33 14.22 2.25
C ILE A 220 7.16 13.89 1.01
N GLY A 221 8.08 14.76 0.64
CA GLY A 221 8.81 14.70 -0.63
C GLY A 221 9.91 13.65 -0.69
N ILE A 222 10.45 13.23 0.45
CA ILE A 222 11.59 12.31 0.51
C ILE A 222 11.23 11.08 1.33
N VAL A 223 10.81 11.26 2.59
CA VAL A 223 10.65 10.15 3.54
C VAL A 223 9.54 9.20 3.09
N ILE A 224 8.33 9.70 2.81
CA ILE A 224 7.20 8.86 2.37
C ILE A 224 7.54 8.06 1.10
N PRO A 225 8.05 8.65 0.01
CA PRO A 225 8.44 7.90 -1.18
C PRO A 225 9.48 6.80 -0.91
N LEU A 226 10.42 7.03 0.01
CA LEU A 226 11.39 6.01 0.42
C LEU A 226 10.72 4.87 1.18
N ILE A 227 9.85 5.17 2.16
CA ILE A 227 9.07 4.18 2.90
C ILE A 227 8.22 3.34 1.95
N GLU A 228 7.50 3.99 1.04
CA GLU A 228 6.67 3.33 0.02
C GLU A 228 7.51 2.43 -0.88
N SER A 229 8.68 2.90 -1.33
CA SER A 229 9.58 2.11 -2.16
C SER A 229 10.08 0.85 -1.43
N ILE A 230 10.50 0.99 -0.17
CA ILE A 230 10.95 -0.12 0.68
C ILE A 230 9.81 -1.12 0.88
N GLY A 231 8.61 -0.64 1.26
CA GLY A 231 7.44 -1.46 1.51
C GLY A 231 7.02 -2.27 0.28
N ASN A 232 6.83 -1.60 -0.86
CA ASN A 232 6.43 -2.24 -2.12
C ASN A 232 7.49 -3.22 -2.64
N TYR A 233 8.79 -2.90 -2.49
CA TYR A 233 9.85 -3.82 -2.90
C TYR A 233 9.93 -5.05 -1.98
N SER A 234 9.79 -4.86 -0.67
CA SER A 234 9.76 -5.95 0.31
C SER A 234 8.60 -6.91 0.09
N LEU A 235 7.44 -6.38 -0.30
CA LEU A 235 6.28 -7.18 -0.69
C LEU A 235 6.58 -8.01 -1.93
N GLY A 236 7.23 -7.42 -2.94
CA GLY A 236 7.68 -8.16 -4.12
C GLY A 236 8.60 -9.33 -3.75
N LEU A 237 9.62 -9.08 -2.93
CA LEU A 237 10.56 -10.12 -2.45
C LEU A 237 9.89 -11.19 -1.58
N LEU A 238 8.89 -10.81 -0.78
CA LEU A 238 8.11 -11.78 0.00
C LEU A 238 7.37 -12.74 -0.95
N TYR A 239 6.80 -12.18 -2.02
CA TYR A 239 6.03 -12.92 -3.02
C TYR A 239 6.90 -13.73 -4.00
N SER A 240 8.18 -13.37 -4.20
CA SER A 240 9.09 -14.10 -5.12
C SER A 240 9.28 -15.57 -4.73
N ASN A 241 9.18 -15.90 -3.43
CA ASN A 241 9.28 -17.29 -2.96
C ASN A 241 8.11 -18.17 -3.43
N ILE A 242 6.93 -17.59 -3.68
CA ILE A 242 5.78 -18.34 -4.22
C ILE A 242 5.87 -18.43 -5.74
N ALA A 243 6.32 -17.34 -6.37
CA ALA A 243 6.54 -17.27 -7.82
C ALA A 243 7.43 -18.41 -8.32
N GLN A 244 8.51 -18.70 -7.60
CA GLN A 244 9.39 -19.84 -7.89
C GLN A 244 8.62 -21.17 -7.93
N ASN A 245 7.72 -21.40 -6.97
CA ASN A 245 6.89 -22.60 -6.96
C ASN A 245 5.91 -22.68 -8.15
N TYR A 246 5.40 -21.53 -8.64
CA TYR A 246 4.55 -21.51 -9.85
C TYR A 246 5.36 -21.85 -11.09
N ASP A 247 6.52 -21.25 -11.26
CA ASP A 247 7.40 -21.50 -12.41
C ASP A 247 7.89 -22.95 -12.45
N ASP A 248 8.18 -23.54 -11.28
CA ASP A 248 8.59 -24.94 -11.16
C ASP A 248 7.45 -25.92 -11.55
N LEU A 249 6.21 -25.61 -11.18
CA LEU A 249 5.03 -26.39 -11.57
C LEU A 249 4.75 -26.31 -13.07
N ASP A 250 4.83 -25.12 -13.66
CA ASP A 250 4.65 -24.94 -15.11
C ASP A 250 5.74 -25.68 -15.91
N ARG A 251 6.98 -25.69 -15.41
CA ARG A 251 8.08 -26.48 -16.00
C ARG A 251 7.80 -27.98 -15.94
N LEU A 252 7.36 -28.48 -14.78
CA LEU A 252 6.99 -29.89 -14.61
C LEU A 252 5.84 -30.30 -15.55
N GLU A 253 4.81 -29.46 -15.71
CA GLU A 253 3.72 -29.74 -16.66
C GLU A 253 4.20 -29.80 -18.10
N MET A 254 5.14 -28.92 -18.49
CA MET A 254 5.75 -28.95 -19.82
C MET A 254 6.61 -30.20 -20.04
N GLU A 255 7.41 -30.61 -19.05
CA GLU A 255 8.20 -31.84 -19.11
C GLU A 255 7.30 -33.09 -19.22
N ILE A 256 6.22 -33.16 -18.42
CA ILE A 256 5.25 -34.26 -18.50
C ILE A 256 4.56 -34.31 -19.87
N LYS A 257 4.24 -33.15 -20.46
CA LYS A 257 3.68 -33.10 -21.82
C LYS A 257 4.68 -33.61 -22.86
N GLN A 258 5.96 -33.25 -22.74
CA GLN A 258 7.01 -33.73 -23.66
C GLN A 258 7.23 -35.24 -23.56
N LEU A 259 7.11 -35.83 -22.37
CA LEU A 259 7.24 -37.28 -22.16
C LEU A 259 6.03 -38.10 -22.64
N ARG A 260 4.91 -37.43 -22.98
CA ARG A 260 3.70 -38.07 -23.52
C ARG A 260 3.65 -38.11 -25.05
N TYR A 261 4.65 -37.56 -25.73
CA TYR A 261 4.85 -37.63 -27.18
C TYR A 261 6.11 -38.41 -27.52
#